data_AF-A0A2V8PC07-F1
#
_entry.id   AF-A0A2V8PC07-F1
#
_cell.length_a   1.000
_cell.length_b   1.000
_cell.length_c   1.000
_cell.angle_alpha   90.00
_cell.angle_beta   90.00
_cell.angle_gamma   90.00
#
_symmetry.space_group_name_H-M   'P 1'
#
loop_
_entity.id
_entity.type
_entity.pdbx_description
1 polymer ?
#
loop_
_entity_poly.entity_id
_entity_poly.type
_entity_poly.pdbx_seq_one_letter_code
_entity_poly.pdbx_strand_id
1 'polypeptide(L)'
;EADDLYSREKFDEYGKTIGFWWSSTGIDYFRGYLANLRHTSRADISRYITTYIQGKPHVGLALISEPAQQQVKLTPEDLIGQ
;
A
#
# COMPACT_ATOMS: atom_id res chain seq x y z
N GLU A 1 -15.12 -6.09 0.66
CA GLU A 1 -15.97 -6.58 -0.44
C GLU A 1 -17.41 -6.08 -0.33
N ALA A 2 -18.06 -6.20 0.83
CA ALA A 2 -19.37 -5.57 1.06
C ALA A 2 -19.37 -4.05 0.74
N ASP A 3 -18.33 -3.33 1.18
CA ASP A 3 -18.17 -1.90 0.87
C ASP A 3 -17.95 -1.61 -0.63
N ASP A 4 -17.25 -2.49 -1.36
CA ASP A 4 -17.03 -2.36 -2.81
C ASP A 4 -18.32 -2.65 -3.60
N LEU A 5 -19.15 -3.59 -3.12
CA LEU A 5 -20.48 -3.83 -3.68
C LEU A 5 -21.39 -2.62 -3.47
N TYR A 6 -21.41 -2.04 -2.27
CA TYR A 6 -22.24 -0.89 -1.95
C TYR A 6 -21.83 0.38 -2.70
N SER A 7 -20.52 0.62 -2.89
CA SER A 7 -20.04 1.78 -3.64
C SER A 7 -20.37 1.72 -5.14
N ARG A 8 -20.54 0.52 -5.70
CA ARG A 8 -20.99 0.33 -7.10
C ARG A 8 -22.44 0.75 -7.33
N GLU A 9 -23.27 0.73 -6.29
CA GLU A 9 -24.68 1.12 -6.37
C GLU A 9 -24.86 2.65 -6.39
N LYS A 10 -23.82 3.40 -6.02
CA LYS A 10 -23.80 4.86 -6.07
C LYS A 10 -23.04 5.32 -7.30
N PHE A 11 -23.76 5.99 -8.21
CA PHE A 11 -23.22 6.41 -9.50
C PHE A 11 -21.94 7.26 -9.40
N ASP A 12 -21.90 8.21 -8.46
CA ASP A 12 -20.77 9.12 -8.32
C ASP A 12 -19.52 8.42 -7.72
N GLU A 13 -19.70 7.55 -6.74
CA GLU A 13 -18.62 6.74 -6.15
C GLU A 13 -18.07 5.73 -7.18
N TYR A 14 -18.96 5.07 -7.93
CA TYR A 14 -18.55 4.14 -8.96
C TYR A 14 -17.85 4.83 -10.13
N GLY A 15 -18.32 6.01 -10.55
CA GLY A 15 -17.67 6.82 -11.59
C GLY A 15 -16.24 7.22 -11.20
N LYS A 16 -16.03 7.68 -9.96
CA LYS A 16 -14.69 7.98 -9.43
C LYS A 16 -13.79 6.75 -9.42
N THR A 17 -14.34 5.61 -8.98
CA THR A 17 -13.62 4.33 -8.90
C THR A 17 -13.16 3.87 -10.29
N ILE A 18 -14.06 3.86 -11.29
CA ILE A 18 -13.71 3.53 -12.68
C ILE A 18 -12.64 4.48 -13.22
N GLY A 19 -12.78 5.80 -12.99
CA GLY A 19 -11.81 6.79 -13.47
C GLY A 19 -10.41 6.60 -12.89
N PHE A 20 -10.31 6.31 -11.59
CA PHE A 20 -9.05 5.98 -10.93
C PHE A 20 -8.42 4.72 -11.55
N TRP A 21 -9.17 3.64 -11.68
CA TRP A 21 -8.62 2.38 -12.20
C TRP A 21 -8.24 2.45 -13.67
N TRP A 22 -9.04 3.15 -14.49
CA TRP A 22 -8.74 3.35 -15.90
C TRP A 22 -7.41 4.10 -16.10
N SER A 23 -7.16 5.13 -15.29
CA SER A 23 -5.96 5.97 -15.40
C SER A 23 -4.70 5.37 -14.78
N SER A 24 -4.82 4.47 -13.81
CA SER A 24 -3.68 3.90 -13.08
C SER A 24 -3.21 2.55 -13.62
N THR A 25 -4.12 1.60 -13.86
CA THR A 25 -3.77 0.20 -14.21
C THR A 25 -4.58 -0.36 -15.38
N GLY A 26 -5.68 0.29 -15.76
CA GLY A 26 -6.67 -0.20 -16.72
C GLY A 26 -7.84 -0.97 -16.09
N ILE A 27 -8.97 -1.02 -16.81
CA ILE A 27 -10.21 -1.63 -16.32
C ILE A 27 -10.13 -3.16 -16.24
N ASP A 28 -9.35 -3.81 -17.11
CA ASP A 28 -9.20 -5.26 -17.07
C ASP A 28 -8.50 -5.74 -15.78
N TYR A 29 -7.53 -4.97 -15.28
CA TYR A 29 -6.94 -5.19 -13.97
C TYR A 29 -7.99 -5.08 -12.86
N PHE A 30 -8.78 -3.99 -12.86
CA PHE A 30 -9.83 -3.77 -11.86
C PHE A 30 -10.87 -4.90 -11.82
N ARG A 31 -11.32 -5.36 -13.00
CA ARG A 31 -12.29 -6.47 -13.10
C ARG A 31 -11.79 -7.75 -12.44
N GLY A 32 -10.49 -8.04 -12.53
CA GLY A 32 -9.86 -9.19 -11.90
C GLY A 32 -9.37 -8.99 -10.47
N TYR A 33 -9.41 -7.75 -9.94
CA TYR A 33 -8.69 -7.36 -8.73
C TYR A 33 -9.00 -8.24 -7.52
N LEU A 34 -10.29 -8.41 -7.17
CA LEU A 34 -10.69 -9.22 -6.02
C LEU A 34 -10.35 -10.70 -6.19
N ALA A 35 -10.52 -11.24 -7.40
CA ALA A 35 -10.16 -12.63 -7.67
C ALA A 35 -8.65 -12.85 -7.49
N ASN A 36 -7.83 -11.98 -8.08
CA ASN A 36 -6.37 -12.03 -7.97
C ASN A 36 -5.87 -11.86 -6.52
N LEU A 37 -6.51 -10.97 -5.73
CA LEU A 37 -6.22 -10.85 -4.32
C LEU A 37 -6.47 -12.17 -3.56
N ARG A 38 -7.60 -12.84 -3.81
CA ARG A 38 -7.92 -14.12 -3.17
C ARG A 38 -6.99 -15.25 -3.59
N HIS A 39 -6.40 -15.19 -4.79
CA HIS A 39 -5.40 -16.16 -5.24
C HIS A 39 -4.03 -16.00 -4.57
N THR A 40 -3.79 -14.88 -3.88
CA THR A 40 -2.48 -14.61 -3.27
C THR A 40 -2.20 -15.57 -2.11
N SER A 41 -1.12 -16.35 -2.21
CA SER A 41 -0.73 -17.31 -1.18
C SER A 41 0.22 -16.70 -0.14
N ARG A 42 0.39 -17.40 1.00
CA ARG A 42 1.43 -17.04 1.99
C ARG A 42 2.84 -17.08 1.40
N ALA A 43 3.10 -17.98 0.46
CA ALA A 43 4.39 -18.07 -0.21
C ALA A 43 4.64 -16.83 -1.10
N ASP A 44 3.61 -16.32 -1.78
CA ASP A 44 3.70 -15.09 -2.56
C ASP A 44 4.01 -13.88 -1.69
N ILE A 45 3.35 -13.78 -0.53
CA ILE A 45 3.60 -12.70 0.45
C ILE A 45 5.04 -12.78 0.98
N SER A 46 5.49 -13.97 1.39
CA SER A 46 6.85 -14.17 1.90
C SER A 46 7.90 -13.84 0.83
N ARG A 47 7.66 -14.26 -0.42
CA ARG A 47 8.52 -13.92 -1.56
C ARG A 47 8.58 -12.40 -1.77
N TYR A 48 7.45 -11.71 -1.74
CA TYR A 48 7.43 -10.25 -1.91
C TYR A 48 8.22 -9.53 -0.81
N ILE A 49 8.00 -9.90 0.45
CA ILE A 49 8.69 -9.30 1.61
C ILE A 49 10.20 -9.49 1.49
N THR A 50 10.66 -10.71 1.20
CA THR A 50 12.09 -11.01 1.10
C THR A 50 12.75 -10.40 -0.13
N THR A 51 11.98 -10.17 -1.20
CA THR A 51 12.47 -9.59 -2.45
C THR A 51 12.57 -8.07 -2.36
N TYR A 52 11.64 -7.39 -1.70
CA TYR A 52 11.53 -5.92 -1.79
C TYR A 52 11.57 -5.17 -0.46
N ILE A 53 11.39 -5.84 0.68
CA ILE A 53 11.26 -5.17 1.98
C ILE A 53 12.42 -5.53 2.92
N GLN A 54 12.55 -6.82 3.25
CA GLN A 54 13.48 -7.26 4.29
C GLN A 54 14.93 -7.22 3.80
N GLY A 55 15.78 -6.52 4.56
CA GLY A 55 17.21 -6.37 4.23
C GLY A 55 17.45 -5.69 2.89
N LYS A 56 16.51 -4.84 2.46
CA LYS A 56 16.66 -4.00 1.26
C LYS A 56 16.90 -2.56 1.68
N PRO A 57 17.61 -1.78 0.83
CA PRO A 57 17.78 -0.37 1.05
C PRO A 57 16.43 0.32 1.23
N HIS A 58 16.29 1.13 2.28
CA HIS A 58 15.06 1.83 2.59
C HIS A 58 15.30 3.21 3.19
N VAL A 59 14.26 4.05 3.12
CA VAL A 59 14.22 5.38 3.74
C VAL A 59 13.04 5.42 4.69
N GLY A 60 13.34 5.62 5.97
CA GLY A 60 12.38 5.86 7.04
C GLY A 60 12.06 7.35 7.16
N LEU A 61 10.82 7.66 7.53
CA LEU A 61 10.40 9.00 7.91
C LEU A 61 9.77 8.94 9.31
N ALA A 62 10.34 9.67 10.26
CA ALA A 62 9.83 9.77 11.61
C ALA A 62 9.17 11.15 11.80
N LEU A 63 7.85 11.16 12.03
CA LEU A 63 7.13 12.35 12.49
C LEU A 63 7.07 12.32 14.01
N ILE A 64 7.78 13.23 14.66
CA ILE A 64 7.94 13.27 16.11
C ILE A 64 7.81 14.72 16.62
N SER A 65 7.33 14.86 17.85
CA SER A 65 7.30 16.16 18.52
C SER A 65 8.69 16.56 19.02
N GLU A 66 8.94 17.87 19.17
CA GLU A 66 10.22 18.37 19.69
C GLU A 66 10.62 17.75 21.04
N PRO A 67 9.72 17.60 22.04
CA PRO A 67 10.09 16.96 23.29
C PRO A 67 10.50 15.49 23.12
N ALA A 68 9.84 14.75 22.22
CA ALA A 68 10.18 13.36 21.94
C ALA A 68 11.54 13.24 21.24
N GLN A 69 11.86 14.17 20.32
CA GLN A 69 13.15 14.17 19.64
C GLN A 69 14.33 14.39 20.60
N GLN A 70 14.14 15.23 21.63
CA GLN A 70 15.15 15.44 22.67
C GLN A 70 15.42 14.20 23.52
N GLN A 71 14.43 13.31 23.66
CA GLN A 71 14.54 12.06 24.43
C GLN A 71 15.10 10.90 23.60
N VAL A 72 14.60 10.74 22.37
CA VAL A 72 14.87 9.58 21.52
C VAL A 72 16.19 9.72 20.76
N LYS A 73 16.70 10.95 20.56
CA LYS A 73 17.98 11.25 19.89
C LYS A 73 18.13 10.55 18.51
N LEU A 74 17.02 10.41 17.78
CA LEU A 74 17.01 9.85 16.44
C LEU A 74 17.90 10.70 15.53
N THR A 75 18.80 10.04 14.81
CA THR A 75 19.67 10.65 13.79
C THR A 75 19.14 10.32 12.39
N PRO A 76 19.44 11.15 11.37
CA PRO A 76 19.09 10.83 9.99
C PRO A 76 19.63 9.47 9.52
N GLU A 77 20.81 9.07 10.02
CA GLU A 77 21.44 7.79 9.69
C GLU A 77 20.62 6.59 10.19
N ASP A 78 19.95 6.73 11.34
CA ASP A 78 19.05 5.69 11.87
C ASP A 78 17.84 5.42 10.98
N LEU A 79 17.51 6.36 10.09
CA LEU A 79 16.38 6.26 9.17
C LEU A 79 16.77 5.71 7.79
N ILE A 80 18.05 5.48 7.54
CA ILE A 80 18.54 4.96 6.26
C ILE A 80 19.08 3.56 6.50
N GLY A 81 18.32 2.54 6.10
CA GLY A 81 18.84 1.17 6.06
C GLY A 81 19.49 0.87 4.73
N GLN A 82 20.67 0.24 4.78
CA GLN A 82 21.36 -0.34 3.62
C GLN A 82 20.94 -1.80 3.41
#